data_AF-A0A401VV03-F1
#
_entry.id   AF-A0A401VV03-F1
#
_cell.length_a   1.000
_cell.length_b   1.000
_cell.length_c   1.000
_cell.angle_alpha   90.00
_cell.angle_beta   90.00
_cell.angle_gamma   90.00
#
_symmetry.space_group_name_H-M   'P 1'
#
loop_
_entity.id
_entity.type
_entity.pdbx_description
1 polymer ?
#
loop_
_entity_poly.entity_id
_entity_poly.type
_entity_poly.pdbx_seq_one_letter_code
_entity_poly.pdbx_strand_id
1 'polypeptide(L)'
;MSHQHTCHDGNLYCMFVKLLIHLTDARSAEDGSFCCLQGSRKANFPWFPETTSFSACPAVTKENFPSLDTTPAATGDAIPLDEALFHGTRPKSTGPERLVLAFSYAPAFVTDWAEIDIDSEDIAKIGHY
;
A
#
# COMPACT_ATOMS: atom_id res chain seq x y z
N MET A 1 -18.08 4.14 -5.65
CA MET A 1 -17.67 4.77 -4.38
C MET A 1 -16.83 3.75 -3.65
N SER A 2 -15.56 4.04 -3.34
CA SER A 2 -14.69 3.11 -2.60
C SER A 2 -15.18 3.01 -1.16
N HIS A 3 -15.48 1.80 -0.68
CA HIS A 3 -15.98 1.55 0.68
C HIS A 3 -14.90 1.71 1.78
N GLN A 4 -13.63 1.90 1.40
CA GLN A 4 -12.50 1.86 2.32
C GLN A 4 -12.07 3.23 2.86
N HIS A 5 -12.45 4.31 2.19
CA HIS A 5 -12.13 5.66 2.65
C HIS A 5 -13.22 6.67 2.25
N THR A 6 -13.54 7.61 3.14
CA THR A 6 -14.52 8.68 2.89
C THR A 6 -14.18 9.94 3.67
N CYS A 7 -14.84 11.05 3.35
CA CYS A 7 -14.80 12.29 4.11
C CYS A 7 -16.23 12.70 4.44
N HIS A 8 -16.52 12.92 5.72
CA HIS A 8 -17.83 13.37 6.19
C HIS A 8 -17.64 14.38 7.33
N ASP A 9 -18.35 15.50 7.24
CA ASP A 9 -18.28 16.62 8.20
C ASP A 9 -16.85 17.09 8.51
N GLY A 10 -16.00 17.16 7.48
CA GLY A 10 -14.60 17.58 7.59
C GLY A 10 -13.66 16.53 8.16
N ASN A 11 -14.15 15.34 8.51
CA ASN A 11 -13.35 14.25 9.04
C ASN A 11 -13.07 13.19 7.98
N LEU A 12 -11.82 12.71 7.93
CA LEU A 12 -11.42 11.58 7.11
C LEU A 12 -11.68 10.28 7.85
N TYR A 13 -12.31 9.33 7.17
CA TYR A 13 -12.55 7.98 7.66
C TYR A 13 -11.87 7.01 6.71
N CYS A 14 -10.74 6.44 7.13
CA CYS A 14 -10.01 5.41 6.40
C CYS A 14 -10.07 4.12 7.22
N MET A 15 -10.55 3.02 6.62
CA MET A 15 -10.74 1.74 7.32
C MET A 15 -9.44 1.11 7.78
N PHE A 16 -8.39 1.24 6.97
CA PHE A 16 -7.06 0.73 7.26
C PHE A 16 -6.02 1.79 6.93
N VAL A 17 -5.19 2.10 7.92
CA VAL A 17 -4.05 2.99 7.76
C VAL A 17 -2.79 2.34 8.31
N LYS A 18 -1.65 2.65 7.71
CA LYS A 18 -0.34 2.27 8.22
C LYS A 18 0.50 3.49 8.53
N LEU A 19 1.35 3.38 9.54
CA LEU A 19 2.46 4.29 9.77
C LEU A 19 3.76 3.54 9.45
N LEU A 20 4.44 3.97 8.38
CA LEU A 20 5.72 3.41 7.97
C LEU A 20 6.83 4.28 8.55
N ILE A 21 7.60 3.76 9.49
CA ILE A 21 8.75 4.46 10.10
C ILE A 21 10.02 3.95 9.45
N HIS A 22 10.73 4.82 8.74
CA HIS A 22 11.99 4.47 8.08
C HIS A 22 13.13 4.42 9.08
N LEU A 23 13.83 3.27 9.13
CA LEU A 23 15.02 3.09 9.99
C LEU A 23 16.33 3.23 9.20
N THR A 24 16.23 3.39 7.89
CA THR A 24 17.34 3.65 6.97
C THR A 24 16.88 4.63 5.90
N ASP A 25 17.81 5.42 5.38
CA ASP A 25 17.55 6.34 4.28
C ASP A 25 17.11 5.60 3.00
N ALA A 26 16.10 6.14 2.33
CA ALA A 26 15.65 5.74 1.00
C ALA A 26 15.36 6.99 0.17
N ARG A 27 16.43 7.59 -0.39
CA ARG A 27 16.41 8.94 -0.97
C ARG A 27 16.21 8.94 -2.47
N SER A 28 16.57 7.86 -3.14
CA SER A 28 16.41 7.72 -4.59
C SER A 28 15.57 6.50 -4.96
N ALA A 29 15.28 6.33 -6.25
CA ALA A 29 14.55 5.17 -6.74
C ALA A 29 15.35 3.86 -6.51
N GLU A 30 16.66 3.93 -6.69
CA GLU A 30 17.60 2.81 -6.58
C GLU A 30 17.73 2.29 -5.14
N ASP A 31 17.40 3.11 -4.14
CA ASP A 31 17.35 2.72 -2.73
C ASP A 31 16.10 1.87 -2.39
N GLY A 32 15.17 1.69 -3.32
CA GLY A 32 13.89 1.06 -3.07
C GLY A 32 12.92 1.96 -2.30
N SER A 33 12.92 3.25 -2.60
CA SER A 33 12.00 4.24 -2.03
C SER A 33 10.53 3.88 -2.25
N PHE A 34 9.68 4.42 -1.36
CA PHE A 34 8.23 4.27 -1.47
C PHE A 34 7.75 4.89 -2.78
N CYS A 35 6.80 4.25 -3.45
CA CYS A 35 6.16 4.78 -4.63
C CYS A 35 4.67 4.50 -4.62
N CYS A 36 3.89 5.36 -5.28
CA CYS A 36 2.45 5.21 -5.38
C CYS A 36 1.90 5.74 -6.70
N LEU A 37 0.74 5.24 -7.10
CA LEU A 37 -0.01 5.81 -8.21
C LEU A 37 -0.86 6.98 -7.74
N GLN A 38 -0.64 8.15 -8.32
CA GLN A 38 -1.37 9.37 -7.97
C GLN A 38 -2.88 9.17 -8.13
N GLY A 39 -3.64 9.56 -7.10
CA GLY A 39 -5.11 9.50 -7.10
C GLY A 39 -5.71 8.09 -6.97
N SER A 40 -4.91 7.03 -6.98
CA SER A 40 -5.37 5.63 -7.04
C SER A 40 -6.34 5.25 -5.91
N ARG A 41 -6.17 5.79 -4.70
CA ARG A 41 -7.13 5.57 -3.60
C ARG A 41 -8.57 5.95 -3.97
N LYS A 42 -8.77 6.94 -4.84
CA LYS A 42 -10.08 7.41 -5.32
C LYS A 42 -10.39 6.97 -6.77
N ALA A 43 -9.66 5.98 -7.30
CA ALA A 43 -9.94 5.47 -8.64
C ALA A 43 -11.33 4.85 -8.71
N ASN A 44 -12.04 5.10 -9.82
CA ASN A 44 -13.34 4.47 -10.11
C ASN A 44 -13.25 3.37 -11.16
N PHE A 45 -12.08 3.21 -11.78
CA PHE A 45 -11.81 2.17 -12.77
C PHE A 45 -10.77 1.21 -12.19
N PRO A 46 -10.98 -0.11 -12.28
CA PRO A 46 -9.97 -1.07 -11.88
C PRO A 46 -8.72 -0.86 -12.75
N TRP A 47 -7.55 -0.90 -12.12
CA TRP A 47 -6.28 -0.74 -12.82
C TRP A 47 -5.85 -2.03 -13.54
N PHE A 48 -6.06 -3.18 -12.89
CA PHE A 48 -5.79 -4.47 -13.49
C PHE A 48 -7.07 -4.96 -14.17
N PRO A 49 -7.00 -5.45 -15.43
CA PRO A 49 -8.05 -6.33 -15.92
C PRO A 49 -8.22 -7.48 -14.93
N GLU A 50 -9.43 -8.07 -14.86
CA GLU A 50 -9.70 -9.30 -14.11
C GLU A 50 -8.84 -10.45 -14.68
N THR A 51 -7.55 -10.45 -14.41
CA THR A 51 -6.63 -11.50 -14.78
C THR A 51 -6.27 -12.22 -13.50
N THR A 52 -6.65 -13.50 -13.46
CA THR A 52 -6.38 -14.45 -12.37
C THR A 52 -4.89 -14.76 -12.16
N SER A 53 -3.98 -14.01 -12.79
CA SER A 53 -2.55 -14.30 -12.79
C SER A 53 -1.73 -13.03 -12.56
N PHE A 54 -1.23 -12.88 -11.34
CA PHE A 54 -0.30 -11.82 -10.94
C PHE A 54 0.95 -11.71 -11.85
N SER A 55 1.33 -12.80 -12.52
CA SER A 55 2.47 -12.83 -13.46
C SER A 55 2.24 -12.05 -14.76
N ALA A 56 0.98 -11.72 -15.10
CA ALA A 56 0.64 -10.94 -16.30
C ALA A 56 0.52 -9.43 -16.01
N CYS A 57 0.56 -9.02 -14.74
CA CYS A 57 0.50 -7.62 -14.37
C CYS A 57 1.85 -6.94 -14.67
N PRO A 58 1.89 -5.88 -15.49
CA PRO A 58 3.12 -5.14 -15.72
C PRO A 58 3.68 -4.66 -14.39
N ALA A 59 4.99 -4.78 -14.21
CA ALA A 59 5.67 -4.25 -13.04
C ALA A 59 5.69 -2.73 -13.16
N VAL A 60 4.59 -2.08 -12.75
CA VAL A 60 4.37 -0.63 -12.81
C VAL A 60 5.58 0.13 -12.26
N THR A 61 6.23 -0.42 -11.24
CA THR A 61 7.44 0.12 -10.59
C THR A 61 8.70 0.11 -11.46
N LYS A 62 8.73 -0.70 -12.54
CA LYS A 62 9.79 -0.80 -13.55
C LYS A 62 9.48 -0.02 -14.84
N GLU A 63 8.20 0.10 -15.21
CA GLU A 63 7.79 0.57 -16.54
C GLU A 63 7.53 2.10 -16.66
N ASN A 64 8.01 2.91 -15.72
CA ASN A 64 7.85 4.38 -15.73
C ASN A 64 6.42 4.83 -16.06
N PHE A 65 5.45 4.28 -15.33
CA PHE A 65 4.06 4.64 -15.49
C PHE A 65 3.86 6.16 -15.25
N PRO A 66 3.12 6.89 -16.12
CA PRO A 66 3.10 8.36 -16.11
C PRO A 66 2.70 9.01 -14.78
N SER A 67 1.84 8.35 -13.99
CA SER A 67 1.38 8.84 -12.69
C SER A 67 1.99 8.08 -11.50
N LEU A 68 3.07 7.34 -11.72
CA LEU A 68 3.85 6.73 -10.65
C LEU A 68 4.76 7.79 -10.04
N ASP A 69 4.54 8.09 -8.77
CA ASP A 69 5.34 9.03 -8.02
C ASP A 69 6.19 8.29 -6.98
N THR A 70 7.38 8.83 -6.69
CA THR A 70 8.35 8.25 -5.75
C THR A 70 8.59 9.22 -4.60
N THR A 71 8.37 8.75 -3.38
CA THR A 71 8.51 9.57 -2.16
C THR A 71 9.80 9.19 -1.45
N PRO A 72 10.81 10.09 -1.43
CA PRO A 72 12.03 9.87 -0.67
C PRO A 72 11.76 9.99 0.83
N ALA A 73 12.50 9.23 1.64
CA ALA A 73 12.41 9.26 3.10
C ALA A 73 13.80 9.17 3.75
N ALA A 74 13.99 9.90 4.84
CA ALA A 74 15.13 9.79 5.74
C ALA A 74 14.91 8.69 6.78
N THR A 75 16.00 8.24 7.39
CA THR A 75 15.94 7.60 8.70
C THR A 75 15.23 8.52 9.70
N GLY A 76 14.22 7.98 10.38
CA GLY A 76 13.37 8.70 11.34
C GLY A 76 12.13 9.34 10.75
N ASP A 77 12.01 9.44 9.43
CA ASP A 77 10.78 9.91 8.79
C ASP A 77 9.66 8.87 8.94
N ALA A 78 8.42 9.36 8.98
CA ALA A 78 7.23 8.53 9.02
C ALA A 78 6.30 8.86 7.84
N ILE A 79 5.87 7.83 7.12
CA ILE A 79 4.88 7.95 6.04
C ILE A 79 3.54 7.41 6.56
N PRO A 80 2.55 8.29 6.81
CA PRO A 80 1.17 7.87 7.02
C PRO A 80 0.57 7.43 5.69
N LEU A 81 0.01 6.23 5.67
CA LEU A 81 -0.49 5.56 4.48
C LEU A 81 -1.95 5.15 4.68
N ASP A 82 -2.78 5.52 3.72
CA ASP A 82 -4.11 4.96 3.53
C ASP A 82 -3.98 3.73 2.62
N GLU A 83 -4.35 2.54 3.12
CA GLU A 83 -4.14 1.28 2.39
C GLU A 83 -4.96 1.17 1.09
N ALA A 84 -5.97 2.03 0.90
CA ALA A 84 -6.66 2.14 -0.38
C ALA A 84 -5.75 2.69 -1.51
N LEU A 85 -4.63 3.34 -1.15
CA LEU A 85 -3.66 3.86 -2.12
C LEU A 85 -2.96 2.69 -2.82
N PHE A 86 -2.91 2.70 -4.15
CA PHE A 86 -2.08 1.75 -4.89
C PHE A 86 -0.61 2.15 -4.74
N HIS A 87 0.17 1.33 -4.04
CA HIS A 87 1.51 1.66 -3.61
C HIS A 87 2.45 0.46 -3.63
N GLY A 88 3.73 0.73 -3.44
CA GLY A 88 4.78 -0.27 -3.33
C GLY A 88 6.14 0.39 -3.16
N THR A 89 7.19 -0.29 -3.61
CA THR A 89 8.55 0.25 -3.62
C THR A 89 9.16 0.16 -5.01
N ARG A 90 10.06 1.08 -5.32
CA ARG A 90 10.95 0.93 -6.47
C ARG A 90 11.84 -0.32 -6.28
N PRO A 91 12.29 -0.97 -7.36
CA PRO A 91 13.28 -2.04 -7.24
C PRO A 91 14.58 -1.50 -6.66
N LYS A 92 14.99 -2.03 -5.50
CA LYS A 92 16.27 -1.68 -4.89
C LYS A 92 17.43 -2.29 -5.66
N SER A 93 18.43 -1.51 -6.01
CA SER A 93 19.61 -1.95 -6.77
C SER A 93 20.96 -1.53 -6.15
N THR A 94 20.95 -0.69 -5.11
CA THR A 94 22.16 -0.12 -4.51
C THR A 94 22.10 -0.08 -2.99
N GLY A 95 23.25 0.02 -2.32
CA GLY A 95 23.35 0.37 -0.89
C GLY A 95 23.04 -0.77 0.11
N PRO A 96 23.12 -0.47 1.43
CA PRO A 96 22.87 -1.42 2.51
C PRO A 96 21.39 -1.84 2.58
N GLU A 97 21.03 -2.70 3.54
CA GLU A 97 19.63 -3.10 3.75
C GLU A 97 18.72 -1.90 3.97
N ARG A 98 17.48 -2.01 3.47
CA ARG A 98 16.42 -1.03 3.71
C ARG A 98 15.53 -1.53 4.83
N LEU A 99 15.48 -0.80 5.94
CA LEU A 99 14.70 -1.16 7.12
C LEU A 99 13.55 -0.17 7.34
N VAL A 100 12.36 -0.72 7.55
CA VAL A 100 11.11 0.04 7.83
C VAL A 100 10.30 -0.73 8.85
N LEU A 101 9.77 -0.03 9.85
CA LEU A 101 8.72 -0.56 10.74
C LEU A 101 7.36 -0.14 10.20
N ALA A 102 6.41 -1.08 10.13
CA ALA A 102 5.06 -0.79 9.73
C ALA A 102 4.10 -1.09 10.89
N PHE A 103 3.36 -0.07 11.32
CA PHE A 103 2.28 -0.21 12.30
C PHE A 103 0.95 -0.05 11.58
N SER A 104 0.08 -1.04 11.70
CA SER A 104 -1.25 -1.04 11.09
C SER A 104 -2.31 -0.64 12.12
N TYR A 105 -3.26 0.18 11.70
CA TYR A 105 -4.37 0.65 12.54
C TYR A 105 -5.69 0.51 11.80
N ALA A 106 -6.71 0.10 12.53
CA ALA A 106 -8.08 -0.05 12.06
C ALA A 106 -9.06 0.17 13.23
N PRO A 107 -10.36 0.36 12.95
CA PRO A 107 -11.39 0.35 13.99
C PRO A 107 -11.36 -0.93 14.84
N ALA A 108 -11.74 -0.84 16.11
CA ALA A 108 -11.64 -1.95 17.08
C ALA A 108 -12.47 -3.21 16.74
N PHE A 109 -13.43 -3.12 15.81
CA PHE A 109 -14.19 -4.28 15.32
C PHE A 109 -13.47 -5.04 14.21
N VAL A 110 -12.38 -4.50 13.68
CA VAL A 110 -11.55 -5.16 12.67
C VAL A 110 -10.54 -6.05 13.39
N THR A 111 -10.51 -7.31 12.99
CA THR A 111 -9.55 -8.29 13.52
C THR A 111 -8.10 -7.94 13.16
N ASP A 112 -7.16 -8.43 13.97
CA ASP A 112 -5.75 -8.43 13.65
C ASP A 112 -5.50 -9.03 12.26
N TRP A 113 -4.43 -8.56 11.61
CA TRP A 113 -4.11 -8.99 10.26
C TRP A 113 -3.69 -10.46 10.25
N ALA A 114 -4.44 -11.27 9.51
CA ALA A 114 -4.13 -12.64 9.13
C ALA A 114 -4.63 -12.86 7.71
N GLU A 115 -3.80 -13.45 6.85
CA GLU A 115 -4.18 -13.82 5.49
C GLU A 115 -5.20 -14.97 5.52
N ILE A 116 -6.29 -14.84 4.77
CA ILE A 116 -7.27 -15.91 4.58
C ILE A 116 -7.44 -16.20 3.08
N ASP A 117 -7.75 -17.45 2.79
CA ASP A 117 -8.12 -17.89 1.46
C ASP A 117 -9.52 -17.36 1.10
N ILE A 118 -9.61 -16.61 0.00
CA ILE A 118 -10.86 -16.06 -0.52
C ILE A 118 -11.86 -17.15 -0.88
N ASP A 119 -11.37 -18.35 -1.24
CA ASP A 119 -12.18 -19.50 -1.64
C ASP A 119 -12.55 -20.40 -0.44
N SER A 120 -12.24 -19.99 0.79
CA SER A 120 -12.56 -20.76 2.00
C SER A 120 -14.06 -20.83 2.26
N GLU A 121 -14.61 -22.06 2.32
CA GLU A 121 -16.01 -22.30 2.70
C GLU A 121 -16.27 -22.16 4.22
N ASP A 122 -15.21 -22.08 5.02
CA ASP A 122 -15.30 -21.91 6.47
C ASP A 122 -15.61 -20.45 6.86
N ILE A 123 -16.90 -20.18 7.09
CA ILE A 123 -17.42 -18.86 7.49
C ILE A 123 -16.98 -18.39 8.88
N ALA A 124 -16.33 -19.26 9.67
CA ALA A 124 -15.80 -18.91 10.98
C ALA A 124 -14.34 -18.43 10.92
N LYS A 125 -13.66 -18.52 9.76
CA LYS A 125 -12.32 -17.95 9.60
C LYS A 125 -12.36 -16.44 9.69
N ILE A 126 -11.36 -15.89 10.39
CA ILE A 126 -11.22 -14.47 10.66
C ILE A 126 -9.90 -14.00 10.05
N GLY A 127 -9.94 -12.98 9.20
CA GLY A 127 -8.77 -12.40 8.57
C GLY A 127 -9.12 -11.51 7.37
N HIS A 128 -8.16 -11.34 6.46
CA HIS A 128 -8.23 -10.43 5.31
C HIS A 128 -7.82 -11.17 4.02
N TYR A 129 -8.53 -10.88 2.92
CA TYR A 129 -8.28 -11.42 1.57
C TYR A 129 -7.99 -10.30 0.57
#